data_AF-A0A2K5ARB0-F1
#
_entry.id   AF-A0A2K5ARB0-F1
#
_cell.length_a   1.000
_cell.length_b   1.000
_cell.length_c   1.000
_cell.angle_alpha   90.00
_cell.angle_beta   90.00
_cell.angle_gamma   90.00
#
_symmetry.space_group_name_H-M   'P 1'
#
loop_
_entity.id
_entity.type
_entity.pdbx_description
1 polymer ?
#
loop_
_entity_poly.entity_id
_entity_poly.type
_entity_poly.pdbx_seq_one_letter_code
_entity_poly.pdbx_strand_id
1 'polypeptide(L)'
;MIEDRRSNAKDMLEKDLPQRLEAFAEAMRLGAIQLVARHLLRASVFRASLDLNGSRDVSVDHILRVLRLVVDTRPRLKEFLPKYWDEIVSQAAYINPKDVLPKKIRNREHLSETFGGYIRGSLDAAEKSLDQLEALDRRLPAWKSFVRGVDVPRIEPIMDYHDYQK
;
A
#
# COMPACT_ATOMS: atom_id res chain seq x y z
N MET A 1 -47.34 8.48 4.38
CA MET A 1 -46.74 7.34 5.12
C MET A 1 -45.66 6.58 4.35
N ILE A 2 -45.93 5.98 3.18
CA ILE A 2 -44.90 5.30 2.36
C ILE A 2 -43.98 6.31 1.67
N GLU A 3 -44.54 7.42 1.18
CA GLU A 3 -43.77 8.52 0.57
C GLU A 3 -42.86 9.24 1.59
N ASP A 4 -43.33 9.49 2.82
CA ASP A 4 -42.50 10.09 3.88
C ASP A 4 -41.33 9.18 4.29
N ARG A 5 -41.57 7.86 4.37
CA ARG A 5 -40.51 6.88 4.64
C ARG A 5 -39.49 6.81 3.51
N ARG A 6 -39.93 6.96 2.25
CA ARG A 6 -39.04 7.02 1.07
C ARG A 6 -38.23 8.30 1.03
N SER A 7 -38.85 9.44 1.31
CA SER A 7 -38.14 10.73 1.37
C SER A 7 -37.07 10.70 2.46
N ASN A 8 -37.42 10.23 3.67
CA ASN A 8 -36.46 10.11 4.76
C ASN A 8 -35.32 9.13 4.45
N ALA A 9 -35.61 7.99 3.80
CA ALA A 9 -34.59 7.03 3.40
C ALA A 9 -33.64 7.62 2.34
N LYS A 10 -34.15 8.42 1.40
CA LYS A 10 -33.35 9.12 0.39
C LYS A 10 -32.45 10.18 1.03
N ASP A 11 -32.99 10.99 1.95
CA ASP A 11 -32.23 12.02 2.67
C ASP A 11 -31.13 11.42 3.56
N MET A 12 -31.39 10.25 4.16
CA MET A 12 -30.37 9.51 4.91
C MET A 12 -29.27 8.97 4.00
N LEU A 13 -29.63 8.42 2.83
CA LEU A 13 -28.66 7.92 1.85
C LEU A 13 -27.80 9.05 1.26
N GLU A 14 -28.39 10.20 0.95
CA GLU A 14 -27.66 11.36 0.44
C GLU A 14 -26.62 11.89 1.45
N LYS A 15 -26.85 11.70 2.75
CA LYS A 15 -25.88 12.06 3.82
C LYS A 15 -24.83 10.98 4.07
N ASP A 16 -25.23 9.70 4.04
CA ASP A 16 -24.36 8.56 4.36
C ASP A 16 -23.43 8.18 3.19
N LEU A 17 -23.86 8.38 1.95
CA LEU A 17 -23.10 7.98 0.76
C LEU A 17 -21.75 8.72 0.59
N PRO A 18 -21.66 10.05 0.76
CA PRO A 18 -20.39 10.75 0.73
C PRO A 18 -19.41 10.21 1.78
N GLN A 19 -19.88 9.98 3.00
CA GLN A 19 -19.06 9.46 4.10
C GLN A 19 -18.54 8.05 3.81
N ARG A 20 -19.37 7.18 3.21
CA ARG A 20 -18.95 5.84 2.78
C ARG A 20 -17.93 5.88 1.65
N LEU A 21 -18.06 6.82 0.73
CA LEU A 21 -17.09 6.99 -0.36
C LEU A 21 -15.75 7.50 0.16
N GLU A 22 -15.75 8.45 1.09
CA GLU A 22 -14.57 8.93 1.79
C GLU A 22 -13.88 7.79 2.55
N ALA A 23 -14.62 7.03 3.36
CA ALA A 23 -14.08 5.89 4.10
C ALA A 23 -13.49 4.82 3.15
N PHE A 24 -14.13 4.57 2.02
CA PHE A 24 -13.60 3.66 0.99
C PHE A 24 -12.30 4.20 0.38
N ALA A 25 -12.26 5.48 0.03
CA ALA A 25 -11.08 6.14 -0.52
C ALA A 25 -9.89 6.08 0.45
N GLU A 26 -10.13 6.37 1.73
CA GLU A 26 -9.13 6.26 2.80
C GLU A 26 -8.62 4.82 2.96
N ALA A 27 -9.53 3.84 2.99
CA ALA A 27 -9.16 2.43 3.08
C ALA A 27 -8.30 1.96 1.89
N MET A 28 -8.64 2.40 0.67
CA MET A 28 -7.87 2.12 -0.54
C MET A 28 -6.47 2.75 -0.48
N ARG A 29 -6.39 4.01 -0.03
CA ARG A 29 -5.12 4.72 0.14
C ARG A 29 -4.22 4.02 1.15
N LEU A 30 -4.77 3.67 2.31
CA LEU A 30 -4.06 2.94 3.35
C LEU A 30 -3.59 1.57 2.85
N GLY A 31 -4.44 0.83 2.13
CA GLY A 31 -4.06 -0.45 1.54
C GLY A 31 -2.87 -0.32 0.57
N ALA A 32 -2.86 0.70 -0.28
CA ALA A 32 -1.75 0.97 -1.19
C ALA A 32 -0.46 1.36 -0.45
N ILE A 33 -0.54 2.20 0.58
CA ILE A 33 0.60 2.53 1.47
C ILE A 33 1.18 1.27 2.10
N GLN A 34 0.32 0.40 2.64
CA GLN A 34 0.73 -0.86 3.26
C GLN A 34 1.42 -1.80 2.27
N LEU A 35 1.00 -1.83 1.00
CA LEU A 35 1.67 -2.62 -0.04
C LEU A 35 3.10 -2.12 -0.29
N VAL A 36 3.28 -0.80 -0.47
CA VAL A 36 4.60 -0.19 -0.61
C VAL A 36 5.47 -0.54 0.60
N ALA A 37 4.95 -0.33 1.81
CA ALA A 37 5.66 -0.64 3.06
C ALA A 37 6.12 -2.10 3.13
N ARG A 38 5.26 -3.06 2.77
CA ARG A 38 5.61 -4.49 2.78
C ARG A 38 6.73 -4.83 1.81
N HIS A 39 6.75 -4.21 0.63
CA HIS A 39 7.84 -4.40 -0.34
C HIS A 39 9.17 -3.83 0.18
N LEU A 40 9.15 -2.65 0.80
CA LEU A 40 10.34 -2.05 1.42
C LEU A 40 10.91 -2.91 2.57
N LEU A 41 10.03 -3.42 3.42
CA LEU A 41 10.41 -4.29 4.53
C LEU A 41 10.95 -5.63 4.03
N ARG A 42 10.38 -6.22 2.97
CA ARG A 42 10.95 -7.43 2.33
C ARG A 42 12.36 -7.17 1.78
N ALA A 43 12.57 -6.06 1.08
CA ALA A 43 13.90 -5.67 0.61
C ALA A 43 14.89 -5.55 1.80
N SER A 44 14.41 -5.00 2.91
CA SER A 44 15.18 -4.84 4.15
C SER A 44 15.49 -6.16 4.85
N VAL A 45 14.61 -7.17 4.77
CA VAL A 45 14.90 -8.52 5.24
C VAL A 45 16.09 -9.12 4.48
N PHE A 46 16.12 -9.00 3.15
CA PHE A 46 17.25 -9.50 2.37
C PHE A 46 18.55 -8.76 2.71
N ARG A 47 18.49 -7.43 2.86
CA ARG A 47 19.65 -6.64 3.26
C ARG A 47 20.15 -6.99 4.65
N ALA A 48 19.28 -7.05 5.64
CA ALA A 48 19.65 -7.41 7.00
C ALA A 48 20.19 -8.85 7.08
N SER A 49 19.65 -9.77 6.26
CA SER A 49 20.21 -11.11 6.14
C SER A 49 21.62 -11.09 5.55
N LEU A 50 21.89 -10.26 4.53
CA LEU A 50 23.25 -10.07 3.99
C LEU A 50 24.22 -9.55 5.06
N ASP A 51 23.81 -8.52 5.81
CA ASP A 51 24.63 -7.94 6.89
C ASP A 51 24.94 -8.98 7.99
N LEU A 52 24.11 -10.03 8.10
CA LEU A 52 24.27 -11.19 9.00
C LEU A 52 24.77 -12.46 8.27
N ASN A 53 25.50 -12.33 7.17
CA ASN A 53 26.10 -13.45 6.40
C ASN A 53 25.09 -14.53 5.94
N GLY A 54 23.89 -14.11 5.55
CA GLY A 54 22.81 -14.98 5.09
C GLY A 54 22.01 -15.63 6.21
N SER A 55 22.10 -15.12 7.45
CA SER A 55 21.28 -15.59 8.57
C SER A 55 19.79 -15.37 8.28
N ARG A 56 18.97 -16.34 8.68
CA ARG A 56 17.50 -16.22 8.67
C ARG A 56 16.95 -15.69 9.98
N ASP A 57 17.80 -15.56 11.00
CA ASP A 57 17.46 -14.99 12.29
C ASP A 57 17.70 -13.48 12.24
N VAL A 58 16.73 -12.78 11.66
CA VAL A 58 16.76 -11.33 11.45
C VAL A 58 15.72 -10.70 12.38
N SER A 59 16.14 -9.78 13.25
CA SER A 59 15.20 -9.08 14.13
C SER A 59 14.49 -7.94 13.41
N VAL A 60 13.28 -7.59 13.89
CA VAL A 60 12.50 -6.44 13.39
C VAL A 60 13.30 -5.14 13.49
N ASP A 61 14.00 -4.91 14.60
CA ASP A 61 14.85 -3.72 14.77
C ASP A 61 15.95 -3.65 13.70
N HIS A 62 16.53 -4.78 13.32
CA HIS A 62 17.54 -4.82 12.28
C HIS A 62 16.94 -4.46 10.92
N ILE A 63 15.76 -5.01 10.58
CA ILE A 63 15.02 -4.70 9.35
C ILE A 63 14.76 -3.19 9.26
N LEU A 64 14.23 -2.58 10.33
CA LEU A 64 13.90 -1.16 10.35
C LEU A 64 15.15 -0.26 10.26
N ARG A 65 16.26 -0.65 10.90
CA ARG A 65 17.53 0.09 10.81
C ARG A 65 18.10 0.13 9.39
N VAL A 66 18.09 -0.99 8.68
CA VAL A 66 18.69 -1.07 7.33
C VAL A 66 17.79 -0.49 6.25
N LEU A 67 16.51 -0.26 6.53
CA LEU A 67 15.53 0.19 5.56
C LEU A 67 15.92 1.52 4.88
N ARG A 68 16.55 2.45 5.62
CA ARG A 68 17.10 3.70 5.04
C ARG A 68 18.24 3.46 4.04
N LEU A 69 19.07 2.44 4.28
CA LEU A 69 20.17 2.07 3.38
C LEU A 69 19.63 1.44 2.09
N VAL A 70 18.57 0.66 2.21
CA VAL A 70 17.96 -0.06 1.09
C VAL A 70 17.34 0.89 0.07
N VAL A 71 16.76 2.01 0.51
CA VAL A 71 16.13 2.99 -0.38
C VAL A 71 17.07 4.11 -0.83
N ASP A 72 18.34 4.13 -0.42
CA ASP A 72 19.20 5.31 -0.59
C ASP A 72 19.39 5.71 -2.07
N THR A 73 19.33 4.72 -2.96
CA THR A 73 19.42 4.89 -4.42
C THR A 73 18.08 5.13 -5.11
N ARG A 74 16.97 5.21 -4.36
CA ARG A 74 15.59 5.36 -4.88
C ARG A 74 14.93 6.61 -4.27
N PRO A 75 15.08 7.79 -4.87
CA PRO A 75 14.64 9.07 -4.29
C PRO A 75 13.16 9.09 -3.86
N ARG A 76 12.26 8.57 -4.70
CA ARG A 76 10.81 8.54 -4.40
C ARG A 76 10.48 7.68 -3.18
N LEU A 77 11.13 6.52 -3.05
CA LEU A 77 10.97 5.66 -1.87
C LEU A 77 11.60 6.27 -0.62
N LYS A 78 12.69 7.03 -0.79
CA LYS A 78 13.34 7.79 0.29
C LYS A 78 12.45 8.92 0.81
N GLU A 79 11.68 9.58 -0.06
CA GLU A 79 10.68 10.59 0.32
C GLU A 79 9.41 9.97 0.94
N PHE A 80 8.99 8.80 0.46
CA PHE A 80 7.86 8.05 1.01
C PHE A 80 8.07 7.68 2.49
N LEU A 81 9.31 7.33 2.82
CA LEU A 81 9.72 6.78 4.10
C LEU A 81 9.39 7.64 5.33
N PRO A 82 9.79 8.92 5.41
CA PRO A 82 9.44 9.77 6.55
C PRO A 82 7.95 10.11 6.59
N LYS A 83 7.25 10.11 5.45
CA LYS A 83 5.83 10.46 5.36
C LYS A 83 4.90 9.39 5.97
N TYR A 84 5.29 8.12 5.84
CA TYR A 84 4.48 6.97 6.27
C TYR A 84 5.25 6.03 7.20
N TRP A 85 6.13 6.61 8.03
CA TRP A 85 7.00 5.82 8.90
C TRP A 85 6.19 4.95 9.87
N ASP A 86 5.12 5.49 10.45
CA ASP A 86 4.29 4.77 11.41
C ASP A 86 3.55 3.60 10.76
N GLU A 87 3.04 3.79 9.54
CA GLU A 87 2.45 2.71 8.76
C GLU A 87 3.49 1.64 8.42
N ILE A 88 4.72 2.02 8.03
CA ILE A 88 5.80 1.08 7.78
C ILE A 88 6.12 0.26 9.03
N VAL A 89 6.29 0.90 10.18
CA VAL A 89 6.57 0.23 11.45
C VAL A 89 5.43 -0.73 11.81
N SER A 90 4.17 -0.31 11.63
CA SER A 90 3.01 -1.18 11.87
C SER A 90 3.03 -2.44 11.00
N GLN A 91 3.53 -2.33 9.76
CA GLN A 91 3.60 -3.45 8.83
C GLN A 91 4.73 -4.43 9.16
N ALA A 92 5.73 -4.03 9.95
CA ALA A 92 6.86 -4.89 10.31
C ALA A 92 6.42 -6.14 11.09
N ALA A 93 5.35 -6.04 11.90
CA ALA A 93 4.78 -7.17 12.64
C ALA A 93 4.24 -8.29 11.73
N TYR A 94 3.90 -7.98 10.47
CA TYR A 94 3.35 -8.92 9.51
C TYR A 94 4.40 -9.54 8.60
N ILE A 95 5.68 -9.20 8.79
CA ILE A 95 6.78 -9.72 7.97
C ILE A 95 7.65 -10.65 8.80
N ASN A 96 7.59 -11.92 8.43
CA ASN A 96 8.43 -12.96 9.01
C ASN A 96 9.62 -13.24 8.07
N PRO A 97 10.86 -13.01 8.50
CA PRO A 97 12.06 -13.27 7.70
C PRO A 97 12.16 -14.71 7.19
N LYS A 98 11.63 -15.68 7.94
CA LYS A 98 11.65 -17.09 7.54
C LYS A 98 10.79 -17.37 6.31
N ASP A 99 9.76 -16.57 6.07
CA ASP A 99 8.85 -16.71 4.92
C ASP A 99 9.35 -15.95 3.70
N VAL A 100 10.13 -14.89 3.92
CA VAL A 100 10.72 -14.08 2.85
C VAL A 100 12.02 -14.69 2.31
N LEU A 101 12.87 -15.21 3.20
CA LEU A 101 14.18 -15.74 2.83
C LEU A 101 14.09 -17.18 2.30
N PRO A 102 14.92 -17.56 1.31
CA PRO A 102 14.92 -18.92 0.77
C PRO A 102 15.28 -19.95 1.85
N LYS A 103 14.57 -21.11 1.83
CA LYS A 103 14.77 -22.18 2.82
C LYS A 103 16.18 -22.80 2.80
N LYS A 104 16.82 -22.82 1.63
CA LYS A 104 18.18 -23.33 1.43
C LYS A 104 18.96 -22.35 0.57
N ILE A 105 20.06 -21.84 1.08
CA ILE A 105 21.03 -21.06 0.31
C ILE A 105 21.99 -22.06 -0.31
N ARG A 106 21.78 -22.38 -1.60
CA ARG A 106 22.60 -23.36 -2.30
C ARG A 106 24.01 -22.86 -2.60
N ASN A 107 24.18 -21.55 -2.78
CA ASN A 107 25.44 -20.97 -3.21
C ASN A 107 25.77 -19.75 -2.36
N ARG A 108 26.57 -19.94 -1.30
CA ARG A 108 26.95 -18.86 -0.37
C ARG A 108 27.92 -17.87 -1.00
N GLU A 109 28.71 -18.30 -1.98
CA GLU A 109 29.67 -17.45 -2.69
C GLU A 109 28.96 -16.35 -3.51
N HIS A 110 27.77 -16.64 -4.04
CA HIS A 110 26.94 -15.70 -4.81
C HIS A 110 25.75 -15.14 -4.01
N LEU A 111 25.82 -15.18 -2.68
CA LEU A 111 24.74 -14.71 -1.80
C LEU A 111 24.42 -13.23 -2.04
N SER A 112 25.47 -12.41 -2.14
CA SER A 112 25.36 -10.95 -2.37
C SER A 112 24.64 -10.63 -3.68
N GLU A 113 24.99 -11.32 -4.76
CA GLU A 113 24.36 -11.15 -6.08
C GLU A 113 22.90 -11.60 -6.06
N THR A 114 22.64 -12.78 -5.48
CA THR A 114 21.31 -13.37 -5.40
C THR A 114 20.36 -12.49 -4.59
N PHE A 115 20.77 -12.10 -3.38
CA PHE A 115 19.96 -11.23 -2.53
C PHE A 115 19.89 -9.80 -3.08
N GLY A 116 20.94 -9.31 -3.74
CA GLY A 116 20.89 -8.07 -4.51
C GLY A 116 19.82 -8.08 -5.60
N GLY A 117 19.61 -9.21 -6.28
CA GLY A 117 18.50 -9.43 -7.19
C GLY A 117 17.13 -9.31 -6.51
N TYR A 118 16.95 -9.96 -5.37
CA TYR A 118 15.70 -9.89 -4.59
C TYR A 118 15.42 -8.49 -4.01
N ILE A 119 16.46 -7.78 -3.56
CA ILE A 119 16.38 -6.40 -3.09
C ILE A 119 15.87 -5.51 -4.23
N ARG A 120 16.52 -5.57 -5.40
CA ARG A 120 16.10 -4.78 -6.57
C ARG A 120 14.67 -5.09 -6.99
N GLY A 121 14.30 -6.36 -7.14
CA GLY A 121 12.95 -6.74 -7.51
C GLY A 121 11.88 -6.29 -6.50
N SER A 122 12.22 -6.27 -5.20
CA SER A 122 11.33 -5.75 -4.16
C SER A 122 11.20 -4.23 -4.22
N LEU A 123 12.29 -3.51 -4.49
CA LEU A 123 12.27 -2.06 -4.67
C LEU A 123 11.48 -1.65 -5.92
N ASP A 124 11.67 -2.35 -7.05
CA ASP A 124 10.91 -2.09 -8.27
C ASP A 124 9.40 -2.33 -8.07
N ALA A 125 9.04 -3.37 -7.31
CA ALA A 125 7.65 -3.61 -6.93
C ALA A 125 7.11 -2.51 -6.01
N ALA A 126 7.91 -2.00 -5.08
CA ALA A 126 7.54 -0.88 -4.21
C ALA A 126 7.25 0.39 -5.04
N GLU A 127 8.10 0.72 -6.02
CA GLU A 127 7.88 1.87 -6.91
C GLU A 127 6.63 1.69 -7.76
N LYS A 128 6.39 0.49 -8.29
CA LYS A 128 5.16 0.20 -9.03
C LYS A 128 3.90 0.38 -8.16
N SER A 129 3.95 -0.03 -6.90
CA SER A 129 2.86 0.22 -5.95
C SER A 129 2.72 1.69 -5.59
N LEU A 130 3.83 2.43 -5.55
CA LEU A 130 3.81 3.88 -5.35
C LEU A 130 3.16 4.61 -6.53
N ASP A 131 3.44 4.19 -7.77
CA ASP A 131 2.76 4.70 -8.97
C ASP A 131 1.24 4.45 -8.91
N GLN A 132 0.83 3.29 -8.41
CA GLN A 132 -0.58 2.97 -8.21
C GLN A 132 -1.21 3.85 -7.13
N LEU A 133 -0.50 4.12 -6.03
CA LEU A 133 -0.95 5.05 -4.99
C LEU A 133 -1.12 6.47 -5.56
N GLU A 134 -0.17 6.97 -6.33
CA GLU A 134 -0.26 8.29 -6.96
C GLU A 134 -1.39 8.36 -7.98
N ALA A 135 -1.58 7.31 -8.79
CA ALA A 135 -2.70 7.22 -9.73
C ALA A 135 -4.06 7.15 -9.00
N LEU A 136 -4.11 6.47 -7.86
CA LEU A 136 -5.28 6.41 -6.99
C LEU A 136 -5.57 7.79 -6.40
N ASP A 137 -4.57 8.45 -5.81
CA ASP A 137 -4.69 9.81 -5.26
C ASP A 137 -5.17 10.84 -6.31
N ARG A 138 -4.79 10.67 -7.59
CA ARG A 138 -5.30 11.52 -8.68
C ARG A 138 -6.74 11.21 -9.09
N ARG A 139 -7.20 9.96 -8.93
CA ARG A 139 -8.53 9.50 -9.38
C ARG A 139 -9.59 9.61 -8.30
N LEU A 140 -9.22 9.47 -7.03
CA LEU A 140 -10.14 9.57 -5.89
C LEU A 140 -10.99 10.85 -5.89
N PRO A 141 -10.44 12.05 -6.21
CA PRO A 141 -11.24 13.28 -6.26
C PRO A 141 -12.31 13.29 -7.36
N ALA A 142 -12.15 12.48 -8.41
CA ALA A 142 -13.10 12.39 -9.53
C ALA A 142 -14.23 11.39 -9.25
N TRP A 143 -14.18 10.65 -8.15
CA TRP A 143 -15.24 9.71 -7.78
C TRP A 143 -16.39 10.49 -7.16
N LYS A 144 -17.54 10.46 -7.83
CA LYS A 144 -18.79 11.04 -7.33
C LYS A 144 -19.73 9.89 -6.96
N SER A 145 -20.30 9.93 -5.76
CA SER A 145 -21.36 9.00 -5.35
C SER A 145 -22.72 9.53 -5.83
N PHE A 146 -23.49 8.73 -6.56
CA PHE A 146 -24.86 9.07 -6.96
C PHE A 146 -25.84 8.00 -6.49
N VAL A 147 -27.01 8.42 -6.00
CA VAL A 147 -28.15 7.53 -5.74
C VAL A 147 -28.90 7.30 -7.07
N ARG A 148 -28.87 6.08 -7.62
CA ARG A 148 -29.75 5.68 -8.73
C ARG A 148 -30.82 4.71 -8.24
N GLY A 149 -32.09 5.07 -8.44
CA GLY A 149 -33.25 4.17 -8.32
C GLY A 149 -33.99 4.26 -6.99
N VAL A 150 -35.33 4.27 -7.07
CA VAL A 150 -36.28 4.58 -5.97
C VAL A 150 -36.64 3.35 -5.11
N ASP A 151 -36.29 2.13 -5.52
CA ASP A 151 -36.73 0.90 -4.81
C ASP A 151 -35.60 -0.04 -4.33
N VAL A 152 -34.36 0.09 -4.83
CA VAL A 152 -33.19 -0.60 -4.27
C VAL A 152 -31.97 0.31 -4.47
N PRO A 153 -31.39 0.91 -3.42
CA PRO A 153 -30.20 1.73 -3.57
C PRO A 153 -29.05 0.83 -4.04
N ARG A 154 -28.64 0.96 -5.29
CA ARG A 154 -27.42 0.32 -5.82
C ARG A 154 -26.30 1.35 -5.89
N ILE A 155 -25.15 0.94 -5.39
CA ILE A 155 -23.91 1.72 -5.43
C ILE A 155 -23.17 1.32 -6.72
N GLU A 156 -23.03 2.26 -7.64
CA GLU A 156 -22.14 2.12 -8.80
C GLU A 156 -21.11 3.25 -8.72
N PRO A 157 -19.81 2.96 -8.54
CA PRO A 157 -18.78 3.98 -8.67
C PRO A 157 -18.72 4.39 -10.14
N ILE A 158 -19.19 5.60 -10.45
CA ILE A 158 -19.11 6.18 -11.79
C ILE A 158 -17.88 7.09 -11.82
N MET A 159 -16.90 6.74 -12.65
CA MET A 159 -15.76 7.61 -12.93
C MET A 159 -16.22 8.70 -13.91
N ASP A 160 -16.27 9.95 -13.46
CA ASP A 160 -16.57 11.09 -14.32
C ASP A 160 -15.26 11.60 -14.94
N TYR A 161 -15.02 11.25 -16.20
CA TYR A 161 -13.81 11.63 -16.94
C TYR A 161 -13.83 13.09 -17.42
N HIS A 162 -14.94 13.82 -17.29
CA HIS A 162 -15.08 15.14 -17.89
C HIS A 162 -14.40 16.28 -17.10
N ASP A 163 -14.11 16.09 -15.82
CA ASP A 163 -13.44 17.10 -14.97
C ASP A 163 -11.90 16.95 -14.94
N TYR A 164 -11.32 15.94 -15.60
CA TYR A 164 -9.87 15.66 -15.54
C TYR A 164 -9.03 16.47 -16.55
N GLN A 165 -9.64 17.35 -17.36
CA GLN A 165 -8.95 18.14 -18.41
C GLN A 165 -8.91 19.66 -18.15
N LYS A 166 -9.13 20.13 -16.92
CA LYS A 166 -8.93 21.55 -16.57
C LYS A 166 -7.75 21.75 -15.64
#